data_AF-N6Y6X0-F1
#
_entry.id   AF-N6Y6X0-F1
#
_cell.length_a   1.000
_cell.length_b   1.000
_cell.length_c   1.000
_cell.angle_alpha   90.00
_cell.angle_beta   90.00
_cell.angle_gamma   90.00
#
_symmetry.space_group_name_H-M   'P 1'
#
loop_
_entity.id
_entity.type
_entity.pdbx_description
1 polymer ?
#
loop_
_entity_poly.entity_id
_entity_poly.type
_entity_poly.pdbx_seq_one_letter_code
_entity_poly.pdbx_strand_id
1 'polypeptide(L)'
;MTHPSGFPLRTRLLPALLAALTAGCALTEPVVRPEQALPAQWAEPARAAEPATPPHDTWWQDFGSARLDAFVTEALATTPDLRIQAERVVQAELALRQAGASLLPSLDVSGGSSARNVDSNESSSTGIDLGASYEIDLWGRIAAGVDASRAGLMATRFDYDAARLSISASVATTWFQVLALQERLDIARRNLATAERVLRVVQARYDNGAASALDLSQQRTTVLNQRKAIEPLEVQLRQTRSALAILLGRNPQAGPTPDGAGGIERLGALKVPAVGAGLPSELLLRRPDLAASEARLVAA
;
A
#
# COMPACT_ATOMS: atom_id res chain seq x y z
N MET A 1 16.79 80.15 38.67
CA MET A 1 16.19 79.11 39.52
C MET A 1 14.85 78.75 38.90
N THR A 2 14.82 77.74 38.04
CA THR A 2 14.42 76.34 38.35
C THR A 2 12.90 76.16 38.46
N HIS A 3 12.27 75.61 37.43
CA HIS A 3 11.67 74.26 37.48
C HIS A 3 11.14 73.85 36.08
N PRO A 4 11.54 72.68 35.53
CA PRO A 4 10.88 72.08 34.37
C PRO A 4 9.73 71.18 34.87
N SER A 5 8.51 71.41 34.40
CA SER A 5 7.37 70.51 34.60
C SER A 5 7.40 69.41 33.54
N GLY A 6 7.60 68.17 34.01
CA GLY A 6 7.67 66.97 33.18
C GLY A 6 6.33 66.65 32.52
N PHE A 7 6.37 66.48 31.20
CA PHE A 7 5.26 65.93 30.43
C PHE A 7 5.18 64.40 30.62
N PRO A 8 3.97 63.82 30.73
CA PRO A 8 3.79 62.40 31.03
C PRO A 8 4.11 61.54 29.80
N LEU A 9 5.36 61.06 29.71
CA LEU A 9 5.79 60.10 28.68
C LEU A 9 5.06 58.75 28.76
N ARG A 10 4.36 58.47 29.87
CA ARG A 10 3.69 57.18 30.14
C ARG A 10 2.40 56.95 29.33
N THR A 11 1.70 58.00 28.89
CA THR A 11 0.39 57.85 28.23
C THR A 11 0.45 57.58 26.73
N ARG A 12 1.61 57.81 26.07
CA ARG A 12 1.78 57.54 24.63
C ARG A 12 2.34 56.14 24.30
N LEU A 13 2.79 55.39 25.30
CA LEU A 13 3.28 54.01 25.12
C LEU A 13 2.16 52.96 25.07
N LEU A 14 0.99 53.25 25.67
CA LEU A 14 -0.15 52.35 25.70
C LEU A 14 -0.72 51.96 24.32
N PRO A 15 -0.95 52.90 23.36
CA PRO A 15 -1.50 52.54 22.06
C PRO A 15 -0.51 51.76 21.17
N ALA A 16 0.80 51.98 21.33
CA ALA A 16 1.84 51.25 20.60
C ALA A 16 1.97 49.80 21.09
N LEU A 17 1.86 49.57 22.41
CA LEU A 17 1.83 48.23 22.99
C LEU A 17 0.57 47.46 22.55
N LEU A 18 -0.58 48.14 22.49
CA LEU A 18 -1.85 47.55 22.05
C LEU A 18 -1.83 47.16 20.56
N ALA A 19 -1.20 47.98 19.70
CA ALA A 19 -1.02 47.68 18.28
C ALA A 19 -0.03 46.53 18.04
N ALA A 20 1.02 46.40 18.87
CA ALA A 20 1.95 45.27 18.82
C ALA A 20 1.30 43.94 19.27
N LEU A 21 0.35 44.00 20.21
CA LEU A 21 -0.39 42.83 20.68
C LEU A 21 -1.41 42.29 19.64
N THR A 22 -1.85 43.11 18.68
CA THR A 22 -2.79 42.69 17.63
C THR A 22 -2.13 42.05 16.39
N ALA A 23 -0.81 42.14 16.24
CA ALA A 23 -0.10 41.69 15.04
C ALA A 23 0.28 40.20 15.03
N GLY A 24 -0.05 39.43 16.07
CA GLY A 24 0.41 38.04 16.21
C GLY A 24 -0.65 36.97 15.97
N CYS A 25 -1.75 37.22 15.26
CA CYS A 25 -2.70 36.13 14.97
C CYS A 25 -2.02 34.95 14.22
N ALA A 26 -2.48 33.74 14.50
CA ALA A 26 -1.90 32.44 14.09
C ALA A 26 -1.22 32.45 12.71
N LEU A 27 0.08 32.15 12.70
CA LEU A 27 0.89 32.03 11.48
C LEU A 27 0.84 30.58 10.99
N THR A 28 -0.23 30.19 10.32
CA THR A 28 -0.25 28.96 9.52
C THR A 28 0.04 29.33 8.07
N GLU A 29 1.25 29.02 7.60
CA GLU A 29 1.60 29.27 6.19
C GLU A 29 0.83 28.27 5.31
N PRO A 30 0.13 28.73 4.26
CA PRO A 30 -0.60 27.82 3.39
C PRO A 30 0.39 26.87 2.69
N VAL A 31 0.07 25.58 2.67
CA VAL A 31 0.88 24.57 1.99
C VAL A 31 0.90 24.91 0.48
N VAL A 32 2.06 25.32 -0.01
CA VAL A 32 2.28 25.60 -1.43
C VAL A 32 2.59 24.28 -2.13
N ARG A 33 1.72 23.86 -3.05
CA ARG A 33 2.00 22.70 -3.90
C ARG A 33 3.20 23.03 -4.79
N PRO A 34 4.29 22.24 -4.76
CA PRO A 34 5.45 22.51 -5.59
C PRO A 34 5.07 22.40 -7.07
N GLU A 35 5.38 23.43 -7.86
CA GLU A 35 5.21 23.39 -9.30
C GLU A 35 6.19 22.36 -9.89
N GLN A 36 5.66 21.37 -10.61
CA GLN A 36 6.45 20.37 -11.31
C GLN A 36 6.28 20.56 -12.82
N ALA A 37 7.40 20.59 -13.54
CA ALA A 37 7.41 20.62 -15.00
C ALA A 37 7.02 19.24 -15.54
N LEU A 38 5.71 19.00 -15.68
CA LEU A 38 5.16 17.76 -16.22
C LEU A 38 4.98 17.85 -17.74
N PRO A 39 5.24 16.77 -18.49
CA PRO A 39 4.95 16.75 -19.92
C PRO A 39 3.45 16.83 -20.17
N ALA A 40 3.04 17.59 -21.18
CA ALA A 40 1.63 17.74 -21.56
C ALA A 40 1.03 16.44 -22.13
N GLN A 41 1.87 15.53 -22.64
CA GLN A 41 1.45 14.28 -23.25
C GLN A 41 2.48 13.17 -23.00
N TRP A 42 2.03 11.92 -23.07
CA TRP A 42 2.92 10.76 -23.05
C TRP A 42 3.79 10.74 -24.31
N ALA A 43 5.05 10.32 -24.17
CA ALA A 43 5.97 10.17 -25.29
C ALA A 43 5.50 9.08 -26.26
N GLU A 44 4.88 8.02 -25.73
CA GLU A 44 4.24 6.96 -26.50
C GLU A 44 2.75 7.31 -26.69
N PRO A 45 2.30 7.58 -27.93
CA PRO A 45 0.90 7.91 -28.18
C PRO A 45 0.03 6.69 -27.88
N ALA A 46 -1.06 6.91 -27.12
CA ALA A 46 -2.05 5.87 -26.90
C ALA A 46 -2.57 5.35 -28.24
N ARG A 47 -2.63 4.03 -28.40
CA ARG A 47 -3.11 3.40 -29.63
C ARG A 47 -4.59 3.74 -29.79
N ALA A 48 -4.89 4.71 -30.65
CA ALA A 48 -6.24 5.15 -30.97
C ALA A 48 -7.01 4.02 -31.65
N ALA A 49 -7.82 3.27 -30.90
CA ALA A 49 -8.78 2.33 -31.50
C ALA A 49 -9.99 2.04 -30.61
N GLU A 50 -9.89 2.13 -29.28
CA GLU A 50 -11.01 1.82 -28.39
C GLU A 50 -11.21 2.91 -27.33
N PRO A 51 -12.47 3.22 -26.96
CA PRO A 51 -12.75 4.11 -25.84
C PRO A 51 -12.14 3.47 -24.58
N ALA A 52 -11.12 4.13 -24.04
CA ALA A 52 -10.46 3.65 -22.85
C ALA A 52 -11.44 3.50 -21.68
N THR A 53 -11.38 2.36 -21.00
CA THR A 53 -12.11 2.19 -19.74
C THR A 53 -11.51 3.16 -18.70
N PRO A 54 -12.33 4.02 -18.07
CA PRO A 54 -11.83 4.86 -17.00
C PRO A 54 -11.33 3.96 -15.85
N PRO A 55 -10.24 4.35 -15.16
CA PRO A 55 -9.75 3.61 -14.00
C PRO A 55 -10.86 3.46 -12.96
N HIS A 56 -10.95 2.27 -12.37
CA HIS A 56 -11.94 1.94 -11.36
C HIS A 56 -11.37 0.95 -10.35
N ASP A 57 -12.00 0.88 -9.19
CA ASP A 57 -11.54 0.10 -8.03
C ASP A 57 -11.42 -1.41 -8.26
N THR A 58 -12.08 -1.94 -9.30
CA THR A 58 -12.13 -3.37 -9.64
C THR A 58 -11.49 -3.69 -11.00
N TRP A 59 -10.49 -2.91 -11.41
CA TRP A 59 -9.79 -2.98 -12.70
C TRP A 59 -9.40 -4.39 -13.17
N TRP A 60 -9.15 -5.34 -12.26
CA TRP A 60 -8.80 -6.72 -12.60
C TRP A 60 -9.96 -7.47 -13.29
N GLN A 61 -11.20 -7.02 -13.11
CA GLN A 61 -12.38 -7.62 -13.75
C GLN A 61 -12.37 -7.43 -15.26
N ASP A 62 -11.68 -6.41 -15.77
CA ASP A 62 -11.57 -6.16 -17.20
C ASP A 62 -10.84 -7.30 -17.95
N PHE A 63 -10.04 -8.11 -17.25
CA PHE A 63 -9.41 -9.30 -17.82
C PHE A 63 -10.40 -10.43 -18.12
N GLY A 64 -11.64 -10.32 -17.62
CA GLY A 64 -12.71 -11.29 -17.86
C GLY A 64 -12.51 -12.64 -17.17
N SER A 65 -11.63 -12.71 -16.16
CA SER A 65 -11.34 -13.93 -15.41
C SER A 65 -12.14 -13.99 -14.11
N ALA A 66 -13.12 -14.90 -14.05
CA ALA A 66 -13.89 -15.14 -12.83
C ALA A 66 -13.02 -15.67 -11.67
N ARG A 67 -11.92 -16.37 -11.99
CA ARG A 67 -10.98 -16.84 -10.97
C ARG A 67 -10.14 -15.70 -10.42
N LEU A 68 -9.64 -14.82 -11.29
CA LEU A 68 -8.90 -13.66 -10.85
C LEU A 68 -9.75 -12.80 -9.90
N ASP A 69 -11.02 -12.58 -10.26
CA ASP A 69 -11.95 -11.83 -9.42
C ASP A 69 -12.16 -12.48 -8.05
N ALA A 70 -12.35 -13.82 -8.01
CA ALA A 70 -12.46 -14.56 -6.77
C ALA A 70 -11.18 -14.48 -5.92
N PHE A 71 -10.00 -14.60 -6.54
CA PHE A 71 -8.72 -14.52 -5.83
C PHE A 71 -8.43 -13.12 -5.28
N VAL A 72 -8.72 -12.06 -6.03
CA VAL A 72 -8.54 -10.70 -5.54
C VAL A 72 -9.53 -10.43 -4.40
N THR A 73 -10.81 -10.81 -4.57
CA THR A 73 -11.82 -10.64 -3.51
C THR A 73 -11.43 -11.37 -2.23
N GLU A 74 -10.95 -12.60 -2.36
CA GLU A 74 -10.44 -13.37 -1.22
C GLU A 74 -9.22 -12.71 -0.58
N ALA A 75 -8.20 -12.34 -1.36
CA ALA A 75 -7.01 -11.69 -0.84
C ALA A 75 -7.34 -10.42 -0.05
N LEU A 76 -8.21 -9.57 -0.59
CA LEU A 76 -8.65 -8.34 0.08
C LEU A 76 -9.45 -8.62 1.37
N ALA A 77 -10.08 -9.77 1.50
CA ALA A 77 -10.80 -10.15 2.72
C ALA A 77 -9.91 -10.82 3.78
N THR A 78 -8.89 -11.58 3.36
CA THR A 78 -8.13 -12.48 4.27
C THR A 78 -6.72 -12.00 4.58
N THR A 79 -6.12 -11.16 3.74
CA THR A 79 -4.70 -10.79 3.84
C THR A 79 -4.39 -10.04 5.14
N PRO A 80 -3.45 -10.54 5.97
CA PRO A 80 -3.03 -9.84 7.19
C PRO A 80 -2.48 -8.44 6.95
N ASP A 81 -1.76 -8.22 5.86
CA ASP A 81 -1.15 -6.91 5.55
C ASP A 81 -2.20 -5.80 5.40
N LEU A 82 -3.33 -6.09 4.74
CA LEU A 82 -4.42 -5.12 4.60
C LEU A 82 -5.11 -4.86 5.94
N ARG A 83 -5.26 -5.89 6.78
CA ARG A 83 -5.78 -5.75 8.15
C ARG A 83 -4.86 -4.87 9.00
N ILE A 84 -3.55 -5.03 8.89
CA ILE A 84 -2.57 -4.18 9.57
C ILE A 84 -2.73 -2.72 9.12
N GLN A 85 -2.91 -2.45 7.82
CA GLN A 85 -3.18 -1.09 7.36
C GLN A 85 -4.52 -0.54 7.85
N ALA A 86 -5.57 -1.37 7.92
CA ALA A 86 -6.85 -0.96 8.48
C ALA A 86 -6.72 -0.54 9.95
N GLU A 87 -5.99 -1.30 10.76
CA GLU A 87 -5.74 -0.96 12.17
C GLU A 87 -4.90 0.32 12.31
N ARG A 88 -3.98 0.59 11.38
CA ARG A 88 -3.26 1.88 11.36
C ARG A 88 -4.20 3.06 11.12
N VAL A 89 -5.22 2.91 10.28
CA VAL A 89 -6.26 3.94 10.11
C VAL A 89 -6.99 4.18 11.42
N VAL A 90 -7.39 3.12 12.13
CA VAL A 90 -8.04 3.23 13.46
C VAL A 90 -7.11 3.94 14.46
N GLN A 91 -5.82 3.59 14.50
CA GLN A 91 -4.84 4.26 15.35
C GLN A 91 -4.73 5.75 15.03
N ALA A 92 -4.71 6.13 13.76
CA ALA A 92 -4.67 7.53 13.34
C ALA A 92 -5.96 8.28 13.70
N GLU A 93 -7.13 7.63 13.66
CA GLU A 93 -8.39 8.21 14.13
C GLU A 93 -8.37 8.48 15.64
N LEU A 94 -7.81 7.56 16.43
CA LEU A 94 -7.63 7.74 17.87
C LEU A 94 -6.64 8.86 18.18
N ALA A 95 -5.53 8.95 17.43
CA ALA A 95 -4.58 10.05 17.56
C ALA A 95 -5.23 11.41 17.26
N LEU A 96 -6.06 11.50 16.21
CA LEU A 96 -6.84 12.71 15.93
C LEU A 96 -7.82 13.06 17.06
N ARG A 97 -8.51 12.07 17.63
CA ARG A 97 -9.40 12.31 18.80
C ARG A 97 -8.61 12.80 20.01
N GLN A 98 -7.45 12.23 20.28
CA GLN A 98 -6.57 12.67 21.36
C GLN A 98 -6.08 14.10 21.13
N ALA A 99 -5.66 14.45 19.92
CA ALA A 99 -5.28 15.82 19.57
C ALA A 99 -6.46 16.78 19.80
N GLY A 100 -7.67 16.39 19.37
CA GLY A 100 -8.90 17.18 19.56
C GLY A 100 -9.30 17.36 21.03
N ALA A 101 -8.99 16.39 21.91
CA ALA A 101 -9.25 16.51 23.35
C ALA A 101 -8.46 17.66 23.99
N SER A 102 -7.30 18.02 23.42
CA SER A 102 -6.48 19.16 23.87
C SER A 102 -7.18 20.52 23.67
N LEU A 103 -8.26 20.58 22.87
CA LEU A 103 -9.08 21.79 22.72
C LEU A 103 -10.09 21.98 23.86
N LEU A 104 -10.24 20.98 24.75
CA LEU A 104 -11.17 21.00 25.86
C LEU A 104 -10.43 21.19 27.20
N PRO A 105 -11.09 21.69 28.25
CA PRO A 105 -10.53 21.71 29.60
C PRO A 105 -10.20 20.30 30.10
N SER A 106 -9.05 20.14 30.75
CA SER A 106 -8.72 18.93 31.52
C SER A 106 -9.25 19.05 32.94
N LEU A 107 -9.67 17.91 33.49
CA LEU A 107 -10.05 17.78 34.89
C LEU A 107 -9.29 16.60 35.47
N ASP A 108 -8.55 16.86 36.54
CA ASP A 108 -7.63 15.91 37.14
C ASP A 108 -7.92 15.80 38.63
N VAL A 109 -8.01 14.57 39.13
CA VAL A 109 -8.13 14.29 40.57
C VAL A 109 -6.88 13.55 40.99
N SER A 110 -6.19 14.09 41.98
CA SER A 110 -5.04 13.42 42.60
C SER A 110 -5.27 13.27 44.10
N GLY A 111 -4.69 12.23 44.67
CA GLY A 111 -4.76 11.95 46.09
C GLY A 111 -3.46 11.35 46.55
N GLY A 112 -2.95 11.83 47.67
CA GLY A 112 -1.65 11.44 48.19
C GLY A 112 -1.61 11.47 49.71
N SER A 113 -0.80 10.59 50.27
CA SER A 113 -0.45 10.62 51.68
C SER A 113 1.06 10.67 51.80
N SER A 114 1.57 11.59 52.59
CA SER A 114 3.00 11.70 52.90
C SER A 114 3.19 11.73 54.40
N ALA A 115 4.09 10.90 54.90
CA ALA A 115 4.54 10.93 56.29
C ALA A 115 6.01 11.34 56.33
N ARG A 116 6.35 12.25 57.24
CA ARG A 116 7.71 12.66 57.51
C ARG A 116 8.00 12.45 58.99
N ASN A 117 9.10 11.77 59.27
CA ASN A 117 9.56 11.52 60.63
C ASN A 117 10.88 12.27 60.84
N VAL A 118 10.93 13.15 61.85
CA VAL A 118 12.14 13.87 62.25
C VAL A 118 12.26 13.80 63.76
N ASP A 119 13.37 13.27 64.25
CA ASP A 119 13.70 13.15 65.68
C ASP A 119 12.53 12.68 66.54
N SER A 120 11.97 11.52 66.20
CA SER A 120 10.83 10.85 66.88
C SER A 120 9.46 11.55 66.80
N ASN A 121 9.35 12.63 66.02
CA ASN A 121 8.07 13.28 65.73
C ASN A 121 7.57 12.85 64.35
N GLU A 122 6.51 12.04 64.32
CA GLU A 122 5.85 11.61 63.09
C GLU A 122 4.74 12.60 62.72
N SER A 123 4.85 13.18 61.53
CA SER A 123 3.80 14.02 60.95
C SER A 123 3.37 13.40 59.63
N SER A 124 2.07 13.10 59.51
CA SER A 124 1.48 12.63 58.27
C SER A 124 0.43 13.60 57.76
N SER A 125 0.42 13.80 56.45
CA SER A 125 -0.57 14.61 55.75
C SER A 125 -1.16 13.78 54.62
N THR A 126 -2.49 13.69 54.60
CA THR A 126 -3.24 13.05 53.52
C THR A 126 -4.17 14.10 52.91
N GLY A 127 -4.17 14.19 51.58
CA GLY A 127 -4.96 15.16 50.84
C GLY A 127 -5.51 14.59 49.54
N ILE A 128 -6.61 15.17 49.08
CA ILE A 128 -7.21 14.93 47.77
C ILE A 128 -7.36 16.31 47.12
N ASP A 129 -6.86 16.43 45.90
CA ASP A 129 -6.86 17.65 45.10
C ASP A 129 -7.65 17.43 43.82
N LEU A 130 -8.51 18.40 43.48
CA LEU A 130 -9.21 18.48 42.20
C LEU A 130 -8.66 19.70 41.45
N GLY A 131 -8.01 19.45 40.31
CA GLY A 131 -7.49 20.49 39.43
C GLY A 131 -8.28 20.53 38.12
N ALA A 132 -8.57 21.74 37.63
CA ALA A 132 -9.04 21.96 36.27
C ALA A 132 -8.03 22.84 35.53
N SER A 133 -7.67 22.47 34.31
CA SER A 133 -6.74 23.26 33.49
C SER A 133 -7.34 23.48 32.10
N TYR A 134 -7.18 24.68 31.56
CA TYR A 134 -7.62 25.01 30.20
C TYR A 134 -6.67 26.01 29.58
N GLU A 135 -6.16 25.68 28.40
CA GLU A 135 -5.31 26.56 27.60
C GLU A 135 -6.17 27.22 26.51
N ILE A 136 -6.21 28.54 26.50
CA ILE A 136 -6.89 29.29 25.45
C ILE A 136 -5.94 29.40 24.25
N ASP A 137 -6.36 28.88 23.10
CA ASP A 137 -5.53 28.82 21.90
C ASP A 137 -5.54 30.14 21.10
N LEU A 138 -4.99 31.21 21.68
CA LEU A 138 -4.94 32.54 21.01
C LEU A 138 -4.10 32.53 19.73
N TRP A 139 -3.08 31.66 19.69
CA TRP A 139 -2.06 31.62 18.64
C TRP A 139 -2.29 30.47 17.63
N GLY A 140 -3.36 29.68 17.80
CA GLY A 140 -3.69 28.57 16.91
C GLY A 140 -2.76 27.36 17.00
N ARG A 141 -1.94 27.26 18.05
CA ARG A 141 -0.96 26.17 18.24
C ARG A 141 -1.67 24.82 18.41
N ILE A 142 -2.74 24.79 19.21
CA ILE A 142 -3.49 23.56 19.48
C ILE A 142 -4.31 23.18 18.25
N ALA A 143 -4.98 24.16 17.62
CA ALA A 143 -5.72 23.99 16.38
C ALA A 143 -4.81 23.43 15.26
N ALA A 144 -3.62 23.99 15.07
CA ALA A 144 -2.64 23.49 14.09
C ALA A 144 -2.23 22.04 14.38
N GLY A 145 -2.07 21.64 15.65
CA GLY A 145 -1.81 20.25 16.03
C GLY A 145 -2.95 19.28 15.69
N VAL A 146 -4.20 19.75 15.80
CA VAL A 146 -5.40 18.99 15.37
C VAL A 146 -5.45 18.85 13.86
N ASP A 147 -5.16 19.92 13.13
CA ASP A 147 -5.13 19.90 11.66
C ASP A 147 -4.00 19.03 11.13
N ALA A 148 -2.83 19.06 11.76
CA ALA A 148 -1.73 18.14 11.48
C ALA A 148 -2.14 16.68 11.69
N SER A 149 -2.82 16.38 12.80
CA SER A 149 -3.34 15.03 13.08
C SER A 149 -4.41 14.59 12.07
N ARG A 150 -5.23 15.53 11.58
CA ARG A 150 -6.25 15.28 10.55
C ARG A 150 -5.60 14.95 9.21
N ALA A 151 -4.57 15.70 8.83
CA ALA A 151 -3.78 15.42 7.63
C ALA A 151 -3.05 14.07 7.74
N GLY A 152 -2.51 13.74 8.92
CA GLY A 152 -1.93 12.42 9.21
C GLY A 152 -2.91 11.25 9.07
N LEU A 153 -4.18 11.44 9.47
CA LEU A 153 -5.24 10.46 9.22
C LEU A 153 -5.50 10.29 7.72
N MET A 154 -5.56 11.38 6.95
CA MET A 154 -5.73 11.30 5.49
C MET A 154 -4.58 10.56 4.83
N ALA A 155 -3.34 10.84 5.23
CA ALA A 155 -2.16 10.12 4.74
C ALA A 155 -2.28 8.61 4.99
N THR A 156 -2.72 8.22 6.18
CA THR A 156 -2.88 6.81 6.56
C THR A 156 -4.00 6.12 5.76
N ARG A 157 -5.08 6.83 5.42
CA ARG A 157 -6.14 6.32 4.53
C ARG A 157 -5.63 6.09 3.11
N PHE A 158 -4.84 7.02 2.59
CA PHE A 158 -4.21 6.84 1.29
C PHE A 158 -3.19 5.69 1.28
N ASP A 159 -2.43 5.48 2.37
CA ASP A 159 -1.57 4.30 2.50
C ASP A 159 -2.36 2.98 2.46
N TYR A 160 -3.56 2.96 3.06
CA TYR A 160 -4.47 1.81 2.97
C TYR A 160 -4.92 1.54 1.53
N ASP A 161 -5.30 2.58 0.79
CA ASP A 161 -5.70 2.45 -0.62
C ASP A 161 -4.52 1.98 -1.51
N ALA A 162 -3.31 2.49 -1.25
CA ALA A 162 -2.09 2.04 -1.92
C ALA A 162 -1.79 0.54 -1.64
N ALA A 163 -1.98 0.09 -0.40
CA ALA A 163 -1.83 -1.31 -0.03
C ALA A 163 -2.87 -2.20 -0.73
N ARG A 164 -4.14 -1.77 -0.77
CA ARG A 164 -5.21 -2.46 -1.51
C ARG A 164 -4.86 -2.62 -3.00
N LEU A 165 -4.39 -1.55 -3.63
CA LEU A 165 -3.95 -1.58 -5.03
C LEU A 165 -2.77 -2.54 -5.22
N SER A 166 -1.74 -2.46 -4.36
CA SER A 166 -0.55 -3.31 -4.42
C SER A 166 -0.88 -4.80 -4.27
N ILE A 167 -1.77 -5.15 -3.33
CA ILE A 167 -2.22 -6.54 -3.12
C ILE A 167 -2.97 -7.04 -4.35
N SER A 168 -3.93 -6.27 -4.87
CA SER A 168 -4.70 -6.67 -6.06
C SER A 168 -3.78 -6.90 -7.29
N ALA A 169 -2.79 -6.03 -7.50
CA ALA A 169 -1.81 -6.15 -8.57
C ALA A 169 -0.88 -7.35 -8.39
N SER A 170 -0.48 -7.64 -7.15
CA SER A 170 0.37 -8.79 -6.83
C SER A 170 -0.37 -10.10 -7.10
N VAL A 171 -1.63 -10.21 -6.66
CA VAL A 171 -2.48 -11.38 -6.92
C VAL A 171 -2.65 -11.60 -8.43
N ALA A 172 -2.98 -10.54 -9.18
CA ALA A 172 -3.14 -10.62 -10.63
C ALA A 172 -1.85 -11.08 -11.33
N THR A 173 -0.72 -10.47 -10.98
CA THR A 173 0.59 -10.83 -11.55
C THR A 173 0.95 -12.28 -11.26
N THR A 174 0.81 -12.73 -10.01
CA THR A 174 1.11 -14.11 -9.64
C THR A 174 0.14 -15.09 -10.31
N TRP A 175 -1.14 -14.76 -10.46
CA TRP A 175 -2.09 -15.59 -11.19
C TRP A 175 -1.71 -15.75 -12.66
N PHE A 176 -1.36 -14.66 -13.35
CA PHE A 176 -0.90 -14.74 -14.75
C PHE A 176 0.40 -15.55 -14.89
N GLN A 177 1.30 -15.50 -13.91
CA GLN A 177 2.49 -16.36 -13.88
C GLN A 177 2.11 -17.85 -13.73
N VAL A 178 1.12 -18.18 -12.90
CA VAL A 178 0.60 -19.57 -12.81
C VAL A 178 0.10 -20.03 -14.17
N LEU A 179 -0.74 -19.23 -14.83
CA LEU A 179 -1.29 -19.57 -16.16
C LEU A 179 -0.16 -19.77 -17.20
N ALA A 180 0.80 -18.85 -17.24
CA ALA A 180 1.94 -18.94 -18.15
C ALA A 180 2.80 -20.19 -17.91
N LEU A 181 3.05 -20.55 -16.65
CA LEU A 181 3.82 -21.75 -16.29
C LEU A 181 3.06 -23.04 -16.62
N GLN A 182 1.75 -23.07 -16.40
CA GLN A 182 0.90 -24.20 -16.80
C GLN A 182 0.97 -24.45 -18.31
N GLU A 183 0.86 -23.39 -19.13
CA GLU A 183 0.96 -23.51 -20.58
C GLU A 183 2.36 -23.94 -21.04
N ARG A 184 3.42 -23.39 -20.45
CA ARG A 184 4.80 -23.82 -20.74
C ARG A 184 5.03 -25.29 -20.41
N LEU A 185 4.50 -25.75 -19.30
CA LEU A 185 4.58 -27.15 -18.89
C LEU A 185 3.82 -28.08 -19.84
N ASP A 186 2.63 -27.67 -20.29
CA ASP A 186 1.86 -28.41 -21.30
C ASP A 186 2.62 -28.50 -22.64
N ILE A 187 3.20 -27.39 -23.10
CA ILE A 187 4.03 -27.36 -24.32
C ILE A 187 5.25 -28.29 -24.17
N ALA A 188 5.96 -28.23 -23.04
CA ALA A 188 7.12 -29.08 -22.78
C ALA A 188 6.75 -30.59 -22.81
N ARG A 189 5.60 -30.95 -22.22
CA ARG A 189 5.08 -32.34 -22.25
C ARG A 189 4.71 -32.78 -23.67
N ARG A 190 4.08 -31.91 -24.47
CA ARG A 190 3.79 -32.19 -25.89
C ARG A 190 5.06 -32.35 -26.74
N ASN A 191 6.10 -31.56 -26.44
CA ASN A 191 7.41 -31.69 -27.09
C ASN A 191 8.09 -33.01 -26.73
N LEU A 192 8.07 -33.42 -25.46
CA LEU A 192 8.58 -34.72 -25.02
C LEU A 192 7.84 -35.87 -25.73
N ALA A 193 6.50 -35.85 -25.73
CA ALA A 193 5.70 -36.88 -26.38
C ALA A 193 5.99 -36.98 -27.89
N THR A 194 6.31 -35.85 -28.53
CA THR A 194 6.72 -35.81 -29.94
C THR A 194 8.12 -36.37 -30.13
N ALA A 195 9.08 -36.00 -29.29
CA ALA A 195 10.45 -36.55 -29.32
C ALA A 195 10.47 -38.08 -29.08
N GLU A 196 9.62 -38.58 -28.17
CA GLU A 196 9.45 -40.02 -27.92
C GLU A 196 8.83 -40.75 -29.12
N ARG A 197 7.89 -40.12 -29.83
CA ARG A 197 7.36 -40.64 -31.11
C ARG A 197 8.46 -40.75 -32.17
N VAL A 198 9.28 -39.71 -32.34
CA VAL A 198 10.41 -39.74 -33.28
C VAL A 198 11.45 -40.79 -32.87
N LEU A 199 11.74 -40.95 -31.57
CA LEU A 199 12.63 -41.98 -31.08
C LEU A 199 12.17 -43.39 -31.46
N ARG A 200 10.87 -43.68 -31.37
CA ARG A 200 10.32 -44.97 -31.81
C ARG A 200 10.55 -45.23 -33.30
N VAL A 201 10.41 -44.20 -34.14
CA VAL A 201 10.67 -44.30 -35.58
C VAL A 201 12.16 -44.54 -35.86
N VAL A 202 13.06 -43.80 -35.20
CA VAL A 202 14.51 -43.96 -35.36
C VAL A 202 14.97 -45.32 -34.86
N GLN A 203 14.46 -45.79 -33.72
CA GLN A 203 14.74 -47.13 -33.19
C GLN A 203 14.31 -48.21 -34.18
N ALA A 204 13.08 -48.14 -34.71
CA ALA A 204 12.61 -49.09 -35.71
C ALA A 204 13.49 -49.10 -36.97
N ARG A 205 13.95 -47.94 -37.46
CA ARG A 205 14.88 -47.87 -38.59
C ARG A 205 16.24 -48.48 -38.27
N TYR A 206 16.76 -48.24 -37.07
CA TYR A 206 18.03 -48.82 -36.62
C TYR A 206 17.95 -50.35 -36.53
N ASP A 207 16.87 -50.88 -35.95
CA ASP A 207 16.63 -52.32 -35.81
C ASP A 207 16.52 -53.04 -37.17
N ASN A 208 16.14 -52.30 -38.23
CA ASN A 208 16.09 -52.78 -39.61
C ASN A 208 17.33 -52.39 -40.45
N GLY A 209 18.40 -51.89 -39.82
CA GLY A 209 19.65 -51.51 -40.51
C GLY A 209 19.59 -50.25 -41.37
N ALA A 210 18.51 -49.47 -41.29
CA ALA A 210 18.23 -48.28 -42.10
C ALA A 210 18.54 -46.94 -41.38
N ALA A 211 19.18 -46.99 -40.20
CA ALA A 211 19.70 -45.84 -39.45
C ALA A 211 20.97 -46.24 -38.68
N SER A 212 21.82 -45.27 -38.33
CA SER A 212 23.07 -45.52 -37.61
C SER A 212 22.89 -45.52 -36.09
N ALA A 213 23.84 -46.11 -35.36
CA ALA A 213 23.86 -46.03 -33.89
C ALA A 213 24.03 -44.58 -33.39
N LEU A 214 24.68 -43.73 -34.19
CA LEU A 214 24.81 -42.30 -33.92
C LEU A 214 23.44 -41.61 -33.94
N ASP A 215 22.62 -41.85 -34.97
CA ASP A 215 21.27 -41.28 -35.09
C ASP A 215 20.39 -41.67 -33.89
N LEU A 216 20.45 -42.94 -33.49
CA LEU A 216 19.72 -43.43 -32.33
C LEU A 216 20.19 -42.77 -31.03
N SER A 217 21.51 -42.64 -30.84
CA SER A 217 22.09 -41.99 -29.66
C SER A 217 21.73 -40.50 -29.57
N GLN A 218 21.76 -39.78 -30.70
CA GLN A 218 21.34 -38.38 -30.81
C GLN A 218 19.85 -38.22 -30.46
N GLN A 219 18.99 -39.11 -30.97
CA GLN A 219 17.57 -39.03 -30.68
C GLN A 219 17.24 -39.38 -29.22
N ARG A 220 17.95 -40.36 -28.62
CA ARG A 220 17.85 -40.63 -27.17
C ARG A 220 18.26 -39.41 -26.34
N THR A 221 19.35 -38.76 -26.71
CA THR A 221 19.81 -37.52 -26.07
C THR A 221 18.76 -36.41 -26.17
N THR A 222 18.09 -36.28 -27.32
CA THR A 222 17.00 -35.31 -27.51
C THR A 222 15.82 -35.57 -26.55
N VAL A 223 15.38 -36.82 -26.40
CA VAL A 223 14.32 -37.19 -25.44
C VAL A 223 14.73 -36.87 -24.01
N LEU A 224 15.97 -37.20 -23.61
CA LEU A 224 16.48 -36.91 -22.28
C LEU A 224 16.54 -35.39 -22.01
N ASN A 225 16.93 -34.58 -23.00
CA ASN A 225 16.93 -33.13 -22.88
C ASN A 225 15.52 -32.55 -22.73
N GLN A 226 14.54 -33.04 -23.50
CA GLN A 226 13.14 -32.62 -23.34
C GLN A 226 12.57 -33.02 -21.98
N ARG A 227 12.88 -34.23 -21.50
CA ARG A 227 12.47 -34.69 -20.17
C ARG A 227 13.09 -33.84 -19.06
N LYS A 228 14.39 -33.52 -19.17
CA LYS A 228 15.10 -32.65 -18.23
C LYS A 228 14.49 -31.24 -18.16
N ALA A 229 13.96 -30.72 -19.26
CA ALA A 229 13.35 -29.39 -19.30
C ALA A 229 12.00 -29.27 -18.55
N ILE A 230 11.35 -30.40 -18.25
CA ILE A 230 10.04 -30.43 -17.55
C ILE A 230 10.21 -30.13 -16.06
N GLU A 231 11.19 -30.74 -15.39
CA GLU A 231 11.34 -30.65 -13.92
C GLU A 231 11.43 -29.20 -13.41
N PRO A 232 12.25 -28.29 -13.99
CA PRO A 232 12.30 -26.91 -13.54
C PRO A 232 10.96 -26.17 -13.68
N LEU A 233 10.17 -26.47 -14.71
CA LEU A 233 8.84 -25.87 -14.91
C LEU A 233 7.84 -26.35 -13.85
N GLU A 234 7.93 -27.62 -13.45
CA GLU A 234 7.09 -28.16 -12.37
C GLU A 234 7.45 -27.54 -11.02
N VAL A 235 8.74 -27.39 -10.73
CA VAL A 235 9.22 -26.68 -9.53
C VAL A 235 8.72 -25.24 -9.52
N GLN A 236 8.90 -24.50 -10.61
CA GLN A 236 8.44 -23.11 -10.72
C GLN A 236 6.93 -23.01 -10.52
N LEU A 237 6.15 -23.88 -11.17
CA LEU A 237 4.70 -23.89 -11.02
C LEU A 237 4.27 -24.16 -9.57
N ARG A 238 4.94 -25.10 -8.87
CA ARG A 238 4.68 -25.35 -7.44
C ARG A 238 5.00 -24.12 -6.59
N GLN A 239 6.15 -23.50 -6.80
CA GLN A 239 6.58 -22.31 -6.06
C GLN A 239 5.63 -21.12 -6.28
N THR A 240 5.23 -20.84 -7.51
CA THR A 240 4.30 -19.75 -7.83
C THR A 240 2.91 -20.01 -7.26
N ARG A 241 2.44 -21.26 -7.25
CA ARG A 241 1.17 -21.63 -6.59
C ARG A 241 1.24 -21.44 -5.08
N SER A 242 2.35 -21.79 -4.45
CA SER A 242 2.56 -21.52 -3.02
C SER A 242 2.62 -20.02 -2.72
N ALA A 243 3.27 -19.22 -3.57
CA ALA A 243 3.28 -17.77 -3.44
C ALA A 243 1.87 -17.17 -3.56
N LEU A 244 1.07 -17.64 -4.52
CA LEU A 244 -0.34 -17.24 -4.63
C LEU A 244 -1.13 -17.63 -3.37
N ALA A 245 -0.94 -18.84 -2.86
CA ALA A 245 -1.63 -19.27 -1.63
C ALA A 245 -1.30 -18.34 -0.44
N ILE A 246 -0.05 -17.92 -0.29
CA ILE A 246 0.36 -16.96 0.76
C ILE A 246 -0.35 -15.61 0.58
N LEU A 247 -0.42 -15.08 -0.65
CA LEU A 247 -1.15 -13.85 -0.96
C LEU A 247 -2.65 -13.95 -0.67
N LEU A 248 -3.23 -15.15 -0.77
CA LEU A 248 -4.64 -15.42 -0.44
C LEU A 248 -4.86 -15.68 1.06
N GLY A 249 -3.82 -15.64 1.90
CA GLY A 249 -3.90 -16.01 3.31
C GLY A 249 -4.16 -17.51 3.53
N ARG A 250 -3.88 -18.36 2.54
CA ARG A 250 -4.05 -19.82 2.59
C ARG A 250 -2.75 -20.51 3.01
N ASN A 251 -2.87 -21.74 3.53
CA ASN A 251 -1.71 -22.58 3.78
C ASN A 251 -1.10 -23.06 2.45
N PRO A 252 0.18 -22.77 2.15
CA PRO A 252 0.84 -23.15 0.90
C PRO A 252 1.02 -24.66 0.71
N GLN A 253 0.86 -25.46 1.77
CA GLN A 253 0.93 -26.93 1.76
C GLN A 253 -0.44 -27.62 1.65
N ALA A 254 -1.56 -26.88 1.63
CA ALA A 254 -2.92 -27.45 1.56
C ALA A 254 -3.26 -28.14 0.23
N GLY A 255 -2.27 -28.39 -0.62
CA GLY A 255 -2.42 -28.96 -1.96
C GLY A 255 -2.56 -27.88 -3.03
N PRO A 256 -2.64 -28.28 -4.32
CA PRO A 256 -2.89 -27.34 -5.39
C PRO A 256 -4.14 -26.53 -5.03
N THR A 257 -4.06 -25.20 -5.09
CA THR A 257 -5.24 -24.34 -5.06
C THR A 257 -6.25 -25.00 -5.98
N PRO A 258 -7.44 -25.39 -5.49
CA PRO A 258 -8.37 -26.12 -6.31
C PRO A 258 -8.57 -25.26 -7.55
N ASP A 259 -8.18 -25.80 -8.70
CA ASP A 259 -8.55 -25.31 -10.01
C ASP A 259 -10.08 -25.49 -10.03
N GLY A 260 -10.81 -24.61 -9.32
CA GLY A 260 -12.17 -24.89 -8.85
C GLY A 260 -13.10 -25.11 -10.03
N ALA A 261 -13.77 -26.27 -10.07
CA ALA A 261 -14.92 -26.71 -10.88
C ALA A 261 -15.08 -26.24 -12.36
N GLY A 262 -14.15 -25.48 -12.93
CA GLY A 262 -14.33 -24.68 -14.14
C GLY A 262 -13.10 -24.73 -15.03
N GLY A 263 -12.79 -25.91 -15.56
CA GLY A 263 -11.81 -26.11 -16.64
C GLY A 263 -10.37 -25.71 -16.33
N ILE A 264 -9.52 -25.61 -17.34
CA ILE A 264 -8.17 -25.02 -17.25
C ILE A 264 -8.28 -23.67 -17.96
N GLU A 265 -8.32 -22.57 -17.20
CA GLU A 265 -8.19 -21.24 -17.78
C GLU A 265 -6.82 -21.11 -18.45
N ARG A 266 -6.77 -20.41 -19.57
CA ARG A 266 -5.56 -20.23 -20.38
C ARG A 266 -5.24 -18.76 -20.50
N LEU A 267 -3.96 -18.44 -20.56
CA LEU A 267 -3.50 -17.06 -20.68
C LEU A 267 -4.06 -16.40 -21.95
N GLY A 268 -4.10 -17.14 -23.07
CA GLY A 268 -4.67 -16.66 -24.32
C GLY A 268 -6.20 -16.52 -24.35
N ALA A 269 -6.92 -16.98 -23.33
CA ALA A 269 -8.37 -16.81 -23.20
C ALA A 269 -8.75 -15.56 -22.41
N LEU A 270 -7.78 -14.91 -21.76
CA LEU A 270 -8.00 -13.66 -21.02
C LEU A 270 -8.22 -12.50 -22.00
N LYS A 271 -9.07 -11.57 -21.59
CA LYS A 271 -9.19 -10.28 -22.27
C LYS A 271 -8.04 -9.39 -21.81
N VAL A 272 -7.43 -8.66 -22.73
CA VAL A 272 -6.44 -7.63 -22.39
C VAL A 272 -7.15 -6.29 -22.52
N PRO A 273 -7.41 -5.56 -21.42
CA PRO A 273 -8.08 -4.28 -21.50
C PRO A 273 -7.23 -3.24 -22.21
N ALA A 274 -7.89 -2.38 -22.99
CA ALA A 274 -7.29 -1.15 -23.47
C ALA A 274 -7.17 -0.15 -22.31
N VAL A 275 -5.93 0.20 -21.94
CA VAL A 275 -5.67 1.16 -20.87
C VAL A 275 -5.54 2.57 -21.47
N GLY A 276 -6.44 3.48 -21.08
CA GLY A 276 -6.27 4.91 -21.37
C GLY A 276 -5.53 5.60 -20.25
N ALA A 277 -4.26 5.90 -20.47
CA ALA A 277 -3.43 6.60 -19.48
C ALA A 277 -3.90 8.04 -19.19
N GLY A 278 -4.75 8.63 -20.04
CA GLY A 278 -5.17 10.03 -19.93
C GLY A 278 -3.99 11.00 -20.07
N LEU A 279 -4.11 12.21 -19.51
CA LEU A 279 -2.97 13.13 -19.40
C LEU A 279 -2.01 12.66 -18.28
N PRO A 280 -0.68 12.82 -18.43
CA PRO A 280 0.28 12.46 -17.38
C PRO A 280 -0.02 13.12 -16.02
N SER A 281 -0.46 14.38 -16.03
CA SER A 281 -0.82 15.13 -14.82
C SER A 281 -2.05 14.54 -14.10
N GLU A 282 -3.06 14.09 -14.84
CA GLU A 282 -4.26 13.48 -14.25
C GLU A 282 -3.96 12.14 -13.58
N LEU A 283 -2.99 11.37 -14.10
CA LEU A 283 -2.60 10.09 -13.52
C LEU A 283 -1.91 10.28 -12.17
N LEU A 284 -1.06 11.31 -12.02
CA LEU A 284 -0.39 11.61 -10.75
C LEU A 284 -1.39 11.98 -9.64
N LEU A 285 -2.47 12.67 -9.98
CA LEU A 285 -3.52 13.03 -9.02
C LEU A 285 -4.35 11.82 -8.54
N ARG A 286 -4.28 10.69 -9.25
CA ARG A 286 -5.03 9.46 -8.92
C ARG A 286 -4.20 8.47 -8.09
N ARG A 287 -2.93 8.78 -7.83
CA ARG A 287 -1.99 7.90 -7.12
C ARG A 287 -2.15 8.05 -5.61
N PRO A 288 -2.61 7.00 -4.90
CA PRO A 288 -2.78 7.07 -3.45
C PRO A 288 -1.45 7.32 -2.74
N ASP A 289 -0.32 6.83 -3.25
CA ASP A 289 1.00 7.07 -2.66
C ASP A 289 1.45 8.55 -2.73
N LEU A 290 1.07 9.26 -3.79
CA LEU A 290 1.32 10.70 -3.93
C LEU A 290 0.36 11.51 -3.05
N ALA A 291 -0.92 11.13 -3.01
CA ALA A 291 -1.89 11.74 -2.11
C ALA A 291 -1.50 11.58 -0.63
N ALA A 292 -0.95 10.43 -0.26
CA ALA A 292 -0.38 10.20 1.07
C ALA A 292 0.80 11.15 1.36
N SER A 293 1.68 11.35 0.38
CA SER A 293 2.83 12.24 0.52
C SER A 293 2.42 13.71 0.64
N GLU A 294 1.43 14.14 -0.14
CA GLU A 294 0.84 15.49 -0.02
C GLU A 294 0.17 15.68 1.35
N ALA A 295 -0.59 14.70 1.82
CA ALA A 295 -1.20 14.76 3.15
C ALA A 295 -0.15 14.81 4.28
N ARG A 296 0.99 14.13 4.14
CA ARG A 296 2.11 14.25 5.09
C ARG A 296 2.78 15.63 5.04
N LEU A 297 2.88 16.24 3.86
CA LEU A 297 3.38 17.60 3.73
C LEU A 297 2.45 18.60 4.41
N VAL A 298 1.13 18.40 4.32
CA VAL A 298 0.13 19.21 5.04
C VAL A 298 0.20 19.01 6.55
N ALA A 299 0.66 17.84 7.02
CA ALA A 299 0.79 17.54 8.44
C ALA A 299 2.07 18.09 9.09
N ALA A 300 3.08 18.47 8.30
CA ALA A 300 4.40 18.90 8.75
C ALA A 300 4.45 20.42 8.97
#